data_AF-A0A3R9XWD6-F1
#
_entry.id   AF-A0A3R9XWD6-F1
#
_cell.length_a   1.000
_cell.length_b   1.000
_cell.length_c   1.000
_cell.angle_alpha   90.00
_cell.angle_beta   90.00
_cell.angle_gamma   90.00
#
_symmetry.space_group_name_H-M   'P 1'
#
loop_
_entity.id
_entity.type
_entity.pdbx_description
1 polymer ?
#
loop_
_entity_poly.entity_id
_entity_poly.type
_entity_poly.pdbx_seq_one_letter_code
_entity_poly.pdbx_strand_id
1 'polypeptide(L)'
;MRFMFVGDSQTIGSAGDHTWRYRMWQHLEATLGGAYAIVGPRTELYEATAGAAVSHAYADPAFPADARRHLAGWGEGWLHMAPVIGEAVTAARADVLLVALGLIDLGFYTNSDQTSENVRAFIRAARAANPRVRTVVLPVIPNVRAEEEPPFAAECARFNELLAKTVADLDEPGSPLLLASPPKAYDLRTDTYDGTHPGPSGEHKLAAAFATALHQAWGLGGPYTPAP
;
A
#
# COMPACT_ATOMS: atom_id res chain seq x y z
N MET A 1 13.51 6.75 10.69
CA MET A 1 12.06 6.50 10.59
C MET A 1 11.81 5.16 9.93
N ARG A 2 10.87 4.36 10.41
CA ARG A 2 10.64 2.99 9.96
C ARG A 2 9.34 2.91 9.17
N PHE A 3 9.46 2.69 7.86
CA PHE A 3 8.34 2.62 6.93
C PHE A 3 7.93 1.16 6.73
N MET A 4 6.65 0.85 6.93
CA MET A 4 6.07 -0.44 6.58
C MET A 4 5.11 -0.27 5.41
N PHE A 5 5.37 -0.99 4.33
CA PHE A 5 4.46 -1.08 3.19
C PHE A 5 3.44 -2.18 3.46
N VAL A 6 2.16 -1.83 3.41
CA VAL A 6 1.05 -2.73 3.71
C VAL A 6 0.15 -2.83 2.49
N GLY A 7 -0.21 -4.04 2.06
CA GLY A 7 -1.11 -4.14 0.92
C GLY A 7 -1.46 -5.55 0.47
N ASP A 8 -2.09 -5.61 -0.70
CA ASP A 8 -2.52 -6.84 -1.37
C ASP A 8 -1.55 -7.22 -2.51
N SER A 9 -2.06 -7.90 -3.55
CA SER A 9 -1.30 -8.30 -4.75
C SER A 9 -0.62 -7.12 -5.44
N GLN A 10 -1.22 -5.91 -5.44
CA GLN A 10 -0.62 -4.71 -6.02
C GLN A 10 0.60 -4.22 -5.24
N THR A 11 0.73 -4.64 -3.97
CA THR A 11 1.88 -4.30 -3.12
C THR A 11 2.92 -5.40 -3.08
N ILE A 12 2.54 -6.67 -2.89
CA ILE A 12 3.51 -7.78 -2.91
C ILE A 12 4.15 -7.91 -4.30
N GLY A 13 3.39 -7.79 -5.39
CA GLY A 13 3.89 -8.05 -6.74
C GLY A 13 4.22 -9.52 -7.01
N SER A 14 4.62 -9.79 -8.24
CA SER A 14 4.99 -11.12 -8.75
C SER A 14 6.49 -11.22 -9.00
N ALA A 15 7.01 -12.45 -9.05
CA ALA A 15 8.37 -12.72 -9.49
C ALA A 15 8.64 -12.04 -10.84
N GLY A 16 9.75 -11.30 -10.93
CA GLY A 16 10.11 -10.49 -12.09
C GLY A 16 9.62 -9.04 -12.04
N ASP A 17 8.82 -8.64 -11.05
CA ASP A 17 8.39 -7.26 -10.88
C ASP A 17 9.44 -6.39 -10.17
N HIS A 18 9.39 -5.08 -10.37
CA HIS A 18 10.07 -4.12 -9.48
C HIS A 18 9.20 -3.85 -8.25
N THR A 19 7.90 -3.66 -8.46
CA THR A 19 6.87 -3.16 -7.53
C THR A 19 7.00 -1.67 -7.21
N TRP A 20 5.89 -1.04 -6.82
CA TRP A 20 5.93 0.35 -6.35
C TRP A 20 6.79 0.53 -5.10
N ARG A 21 7.03 -0.55 -4.33
CA ARG A 21 7.90 -0.54 -3.14
C ARG A 21 9.36 -0.27 -3.53
N TYR A 22 9.83 -0.83 -4.64
CA TYR A 22 11.15 -0.52 -5.20
C TYR A 22 11.23 0.97 -5.59
N ARG A 23 10.21 1.49 -6.29
CA ARG A 23 10.15 2.90 -6.68
C ARG A 23 10.11 3.84 -5.47
N MET A 24 9.42 3.44 -4.41
CA MET A 24 9.35 4.18 -3.16
C MET A 24 10.67 4.12 -2.39
N TRP A 25 11.35 2.96 -2.39
CA TRP A 25 12.70 2.85 -1.83
C TRP A 25 13.69 3.80 -2.52
N GLN A 26 13.73 3.82 -3.86
CA GLN A 26 14.59 4.75 -4.61
C GLN A 26 14.33 6.21 -4.21
N HIS A 27 13.05 6.58 -4.05
CA HIS A 27 12.67 7.91 -3.61
C HIS A 27 13.12 8.21 -2.18
N LEU A 28 12.87 7.31 -1.23
CA LEU A 28 13.30 7.47 0.17
C LEU A 28 14.83 7.55 0.29
N GLU A 29 15.55 6.75 -0.49
CA GLU A 29 17.01 6.77 -0.53
C GLU A 29 17.54 8.13 -1.00
N ALA A 30 17.00 8.61 -2.12
CA ALA A 30 17.42 9.88 -2.71
C ALA A 30 17.12 11.10 -1.82
N THR A 31 16.09 11.04 -0.96
CA THR A 31 15.58 12.23 -0.26
C THR A 31 15.80 12.21 1.25
N LEU A 32 16.02 11.04 1.85
CA LEU A 32 16.27 10.89 3.29
C LEU A 32 17.70 10.43 3.63
N GLY A 33 18.53 10.08 2.64
CA GLY A 33 19.97 9.87 2.82
C GLY A 33 20.35 8.89 3.93
N GLY A 34 19.62 7.77 4.03
CA GLY A 34 19.88 6.70 5.01
C GLY A 34 19.26 6.89 6.41
N ALA A 35 18.57 8.00 6.70
CA ALA A 35 17.89 8.22 7.98
C ALA A 35 16.54 7.46 8.13
N TYR A 36 16.39 6.34 7.43
CA TYR A 36 15.17 5.54 7.39
C TYR A 36 15.47 4.04 7.36
N ALA A 37 14.44 3.23 7.57
CA ALA A 37 14.47 1.80 7.30
C ALA A 37 13.11 1.37 6.73
N ILE A 38 13.12 0.42 5.81
CA ILE A 38 11.91 -0.29 5.39
C ILE A 38 11.78 -1.55 6.25
N VAL A 39 10.58 -1.79 6.77
CA VAL A 39 10.33 -2.82 7.78
C VAL A 39 9.07 -3.58 7.47
N GLY A 40 8.99 -4.81 7.98
CA GLY A 40 7.87 -5.70 7.72
C GLY A 40 8.27 -7.15 7.95
N PRO A 41 7.29 -8.04 8.22
CA PRO A 41 7.55 -9.44 8.51
C PRO A 41 7.89 -10.27 7.25
N ARG A 42 7.56 -9.80 6.04
CA ARG A 42 7.68 -10.56 4.78
C ARG A 42 8.69 -9.92 3.83
N THR A 43 9.29 -10.72 2.94
CA THR A 43 10.25 -10.26 1.90
C THR A 43 10.07 -10.93 0.54
N GLU A 44 9.08 -11.82 0.43
CA GLU A 44 8.81 -12.64 -0.74
C GLU A 44 7.92 -11.92 -1.77
N LEU A 45 8.10 -12.27 -3.03
CA LEU A 45 7.20 -12.02 -4.15
C LEU A 45 6.32 -13.24 -4.38
N TYR A 46 5.14 -13.01 -4.95
CA TYR A 46 4.29 -14.11 -5.41
C TYR A 46 4.92 -14.82 -6.62
N GLU A 47 4.92 -16.14 -6.61
CA GLU A 47 5.37 -16.97 -7.73
C GLU A 47 4.18 -17.74 -8.27
N ALA A 48 3.71 -17.34 -9.46
CA ALA A 48 2.50 -17.90 -10.07
C ALA A 48 2.61 -19.40 -10.33
N THR A 49 3.81 -19.90 -10.70
CA THR A 49 4.03 -21.33 -10.93
C THR A 49 3.93 -22.17 -9.65
N ALA A 50 4.26 -21.58 -8.50
CA ALA A 50 4.16 -22.21 -7.19
C ALA A 50 2.81 -21.94 -6.48
N GLY A 51 2.05 -20.94 -6.94
CA GLY A 51 0.82 -20.50 -6.30
C GLY A 51 1.04 -19.92 -4.89
N ALA A 52 2.23 -19.39 -4.60
CA ALA A 52 2.63 -18.99 -3.25
C ALA A 52 3.66 -17.86 -3.25
N ALA A 53 3.74 -17.13 -2.14
CA ALA A 53 4.78 -16.12 -1.90
C ALA A 53 6.08 -16.81 -1.47
N VAL A 54 6.90 -17.19 -2.45
CA VAL A 54 8.16 -17.95 -2.22
C VAL A 54 9.35 -17.39 -3.00
N SER A 55 9.14 -16.41 -3.88
CA SER A 55 10.19 -15.88 -4.73
C SER A 55 10.87 -14.68 -4.10
N HIS A 56 12.14 -14.45 -4.43
CA HIS A 56 12.85 -13.20 -4.14
C HIS A 56 13.43 -12.57 -5.42
N ALA A 57 12.96 -13.04 -6.59
CA ALA A 57 13.43 -12.64 -7.90
C ALA A 57 12.77 -11.31 -8.33
N TYR A 58 13.21 -10.21 -7.73
CA TYR A 58 12.87 -8.87 -8.23
C TYR A 58 13.52 -8.62 -9.60
N ALA A 59 12.89 -7.78 -10.42
CA ALA A 59 13.40 -7.39 -11.73
C ALA A 59 14.82 -6.82 -11.67
N ASP A 60 15.08 -5.97 -10.68
CA ASP A 60 16.39 -5.38 -10.43
C ASP A 60 17.07 -6.10 -9.25
N PRO A 61 18.15 -6.85 -9.49
CA PRO A 61 18.89 -7.54 -8.43
C PRO A 61 19.56 -6.56 -7.45
N ALA A 62 19.73 -5.29 -7.83
CA ALA A 62 20.31 -4.25 -6.97
C ALA A 62 19.35 -3.79 -5.86
N PHE A 63 18.06 -4.15 -5.89
CA PHE A 63 17.13 -3.79 -4.82
C PHE A 63 17.59 -4.39 -3.48
N PRO A 64 17.98 -3.61 -2.46
CA PRO A 64 18.61 -4.16 -1.25
C PRO A 64 17.68 -5.09 -0.46
N ALA A 65 18.21 -6.18 0.10
CA ALA A 65 17.41 -7.21 0.78
C ALA A 65 16.62 -6.68 2.00
N ASP A 66 17.20 -5.71 2.72
CA ASP A 66 16.56 -5.03 3.83
C ASP A 66 15.45 -4.05 3.38
N ALA A 67 15.57 -3.49 2.18
CA ALA A 67 14.57 -2.62 1.57
C ALA A 67 13.36 -3.38 0.96
N ARG A 68 13.45 -4.71 0.81
CA ARG A 68 12.38 -5.56 0.27
C ARG A 68 11.25 -5.85 1.27
N ARG A 69 11.39 -5.47 2.53
CA ARG A 69 10.44 -5.83 3.60
C ARG A 69 9.05 -5.21 3.42
N HIS A 70 8.01 -5.94 3.80
CA HIS A 70 6.61 -5.48 3.74
C HIS A 70 5.69 -6.32 4.63
N LEU A 71 4.43 -5.90 4.73
CA LEU A 71 3.28 -6.67 5.19
C LEU A 71 2.25 -6.70 4.06
N ALA A 72 2.46 -7.55 3.06
CA ALA A 72 1.52 -7.70 1.95
C ALA A 72 1.43 -9.15 1.49
N GLY A 73 0.30 -9.51 0.91
CA GLY A 73 0.08 -10.86 0.40
C GLY A 73 -0.91 -10.90 -0.76
N TRP A 74 -0.72 -11.92 -1.60
CA TRP A 74 -1.54 -12.12 -2.77
C TRP A 74 -2.93 -12.63 -2.34
N GLY A 75 -3.99 -11.96 -2.79
CA GLY A 75 -5.36 -12.32 -2.41
C GLY A 75 -5.72 -12.00 -0.95
N GLU A 76 -4.93 -11.18 -0.27
CA GLU A 76 -5.23 -10.66 1.07
C GLU A 76 -5.82 -9.24 0.99
N GLY A 77 -6.50 -8.81 2.05
CA GLY A 77 -7.23 -7.54 2.12
C GLY A 77 -7.22 -6.95 3.53
N TRP A 78 -7.99 -5.89 3.77
CA TRP A 78 -8.23 -5.32 5.11
C TRP A 78 -8.68 -6.38 6.11
N LEU A 79 -9.57 -7.30 5.70
CA LEU A 79 -10.03 -8.42 6.52
C LEU A 79 -8.85 -9.26 7.07
N HIS A 80 -7.81 -9.43 6.25
CA HIS A 80 -6.64 -10.25 6.57
C HIS A 80 -5.56 -9.46 7.32
N MET A 81 -5.44 -8.16 7.03
CA MET A 81 -4.41 -7.29 7.62
C MET A 81 -4.79 -6.74 8.99
N ALA A 82 -6.08 -6.50 9.25
CA ALA A 82 -6.56 -5.94 10.52
C ALA A 82 -6.18 -6.82 11.74
N PRO A 83 -6.26 -8.16 11.70
CA PRO A 83 -5.86 -9.00 12.83
C PRO A 83 -4.34 -9.02 13.11
N VAL A 84 -3.50 -8.76 12.11
CA VAL A 84 -2.04 -8.96 12.21
C VAL A 84 -1.23 -7.66 12.33
N ILE A 85 -1.83 -6.51 12.02
CA ILE A 85 -1.09 -5.22 11.98
C ILE A 85 -0.50 -4.83 13.35
N GLY A 86 -1.19 -5.11 14.46
CA GLY A 86 -0.71 -4.76 15.79
C GLY A 86 0.64 -5.42 16.09
N GLU A 87 0.73 -6.74 15.89
CA GLU A 87 1.98 -7.50 16.07
C GLU A 87 3.05 -7.02 15.09
N ALA A 88 2.70 -6.81 13.81
CA ALA A 88 3.64 -6.34 12.80
C ALA A 88 4.24 -4.96 13.17
N VAL A 89 3.41 -4.01 13.65
CA VAL A 89 3.85 -2.70 14.11
C VAL A 89 4.77 -2.82 15.31
N THR A 90 4.43 -3.63 16.32
CA THR A 90 5.25 -3.84 17.52
C THR A 90 6.59 -4.48 17.16
N ALA A 91 6.58 -5.60 16.45
CA ALA A 91 7.79 -6.37 16.13
C ALA A 91 8.74 -5.58 15.22
N ALA A 92 8.19 -4.90 14.22
CA ALA A 92 8.98 -4.12 13.27
C ALA A 92 9.35 -2.73 13.80
N ARG A 93 8.71 -2.26 14.88
CA ARG A 93 8.74 -0.89 15.40
C ARG A 93 8.39 0.11 14.30
N ALA A 94 7.29 -0.10 13.59
CA ALA A 94 6.90 0.76 12.47
C ALA A 94 6.47 2.15 12.96
N ASP A 95 7.00 3.19 12.31
CA ASP A 95 6.66 4.59 12.57
C ASP A 95 5.63 5.10 11.55
N VAL A 96 5.74 4.64 10.30
CA VAL A 96 4.89 5.06 9.17
C VAL A 96 4.37 3.84 8.44
N LEU A 97 3.06 3.79 8.22
CA LEU A 97 2.39 2.79 7.40
C LEU A 97 1.98 3.42 6.06
N LEU A 98 2.34 2.78 4.95
CA LEU A 98 1.82 3.13 3.61
C LEU A 98 0.94 1.97 3.16
N VAL A 99 -0.38 2.21 3.10
CA VAL A 99 -1.38 1.15 2.97
C VAL A 99 -2.13 1.26 1.64
N ALA A 100 -2.12 0.19 0.85
CA ALA A 100 -2.90 0.05 -0.38
C ALA A 100 -3.67 -1.29 -0.34
N LEU A 101 -4.95 -1.22 0.04
CA LEU A 101 -5.83 -2.36 0.30
C LEU A 101 -7.28 -2.01 -0.06
N GLY A 102 -8.11 -3.04 -0.28
CA GLY A 102 -9.56 -2.92 -0.45
C GLY A 102 -10.07 -3.53 -1.75
N LEU A 103 -9.22 -3.60 -2.78
CA LEU A 103 -9.56 -4.24 -4.06
C LEU A 103 -10.01 -5.69 -3.83
N ILE A 104 -9.21 -6.44 -3.08
CA ILE A 104 -9.47 -7.85 -2.81
C ILE A 104 -10.68 -8.04 -1.88
N ASP A 105 -10.83 -7.21 -0.85
CA ASP A 105 -11.96 -7.26 0.08
C ASP A 105 -13.28 -7.17 -0.68
N LEU A 106 -13.44 -6.11 -1.46
CA LEU A 106 -14.65 -5.84 -2.23
C LEU A 106 -14.88 -6.87 -3.33
N GLY A 107 -13.80 -7.48 -3.82
CA GLY A 107 -13.86 -8.45 -4.91
C GLY A 107 -14.33 -9.83 -4.45
N PHE A 108 -14.00 -10.21 -3.21
CA PHE A 108 -14.05 -11.62 -2.80
C PHE A 108 -14.58 -11.89 -1.40
N TYR A 109 -14.57 -10.92 -0.48
CA TYR A 109 -14.74 -11.21 0.94
C TYR A 109 -15.81 -10.38 1.65
N THR A 110 -15.89 -9.08 1.38
CA THR A 110 -16.70 -8.15 2.15
C THR A 110 -17.29 -7.07 1.26
N ASN A 111 -18.42 -6.50 1.68
CA ASN A 111 -18.94 -5.27 1.07
C ASN A 111 -18.23 -4.02 1.62
N SER A 112 -18.57 -2.85 1.08
CA SER A 112 -17.98 -1.57 1.48
C SER A 112 -18.14 -1.22 2.97
N ASP A 113 -19.27 -1.55 3.59
CA ASP A 113 -19.51 -1.30 5.03
C ASP A 113 -18.59 -2.18 5.89
N GLN A 114 -18.56 -3.48 5.64
CA GLN A 114 -17.70 -4.44 6.34
C GLN A 114 -16.21 -4.12 6.12
N THR A 115 -15.83 -3.71 4.92
CA THR A 115 -14.44 -3.30 4.63
C THR A 115 -14.08 -2.04 5.43
N SER A 116 -15.00 -1.09 5.59
CA SER A 116 -14.79 0.08 6.45
C SER A 116 -14.64 -0.28 7.93
N GLU A 117 -15.38 -1.28 8.43
CA GLU A 117 -15.20 -1.82 9.78
C GLU A 117 -13.79 -2.41 9.97
N ASN A 118 -13.29 -3.14 8.98
CA ASN A 118 -11.92 -3.69 9.00
C ASN A 118 -10.86 -2.60 8.99
N VAL A 119 -11.05 -1.50 8.25
CA VAL A 119 -10.16 -0.31 8.30
C VAL A 119 -10.10 0.25 9.72
N ARG A 120 -11.26 0.41 10.39
CA ARG A 120 -11.32 0.92 11.77
C ARG A 120 -10.63 -0.04 12.76
N ALA A 121 -10.80 -1.35 12.58
CA ALA A 121 -10.12 -2.36 13.39
C ALA A 121 -8.60 -2.31 13.19
N PHE A 122 -8.14 -2.22 11.94
CA PHE A 122 -6.73 -2.09 11.59
C PHE A 122 -6.09 -0.87 12.25
N ILE A 123 -6.70 0.32 12.11
CA ILE A 123 -6.16 1.57 12.68
C ILE A 123 -6.09 1.48 14.20
N ARG A 124 -7.13 0.94 14.84
CA ARG A 124 -7.16 0.74 16.30
C ARG A 124 -6.02 -0.18 16.76
N ALA A 125 -5.80 -1.30 16.08
CA ALA A 125 -4.74 -2.25 16.42
C ALA A 125 -3.34 -1.65 16.20
N ALA A 126 -3.14 -0.92 15.09
CA ALA A 126 -1.89 -0.22 14.82
C ALA A 126 -1.56 0.83 15.90
N ARG A 127 -2.55 1.62 16.32
CA ARG A 127 -2.40 2.63 17.39
C ARG A 127 -2.18 2.01 18.77
N ALA A 128 -2.83 0.88 19.06
CA ALA A 128 -2.58 0.15 20.30
C ALA A 128 -1.12 -0.35 20.37
N ALA A 129 -0.54 -0.75 19.24
CA ALA A 129 0.85 -1.19 19.15
C ALA A 129 1.85 -0.03 19.18
N ASN A 130 1.54 1.09 18.53
CA ASN A 130 2.33 2.32 18.56
C ASN A 130 1.38 3.55 18.54
N PRO A 131 1.17 4.23 19.69
CA PRO A 131 0.28 5.39 19.77
C PRO A 131 0.73 6.60 18.94
N ARG A 132 1.91 6.55 18.32
CA ARG A 132 2.47 7.58 17.46
C ARG A 132 2.62 7.17 15.99
N VAL A 133 2.11 5.99 15.62
CA VAL A 133 2.18 5.52 14.23
C VAL A 133 1.46 6.50 13.32
N ARG A 134 2.05 6.81 12.18
CA ARG A 134 1.43 7.64 11.14
C ARG A 134 0.99 6.73 10.00
N THR A 135 -0.14 7.01 9.37
CA THR A 135 -0.64 6.16 8.29
C THR A 135 -1.02 7.00 7.08
N VAL A 136 -0.56 6.59 5.91
CA VAL A 136 -1.07 7.07 4.62
C VAL A 136 -1.82 5.91 3.98
N VAL A 137 -3.08 6.14 3.62
CA VAL A 137 -3.91 5.15 2.94
C VAL A 137 -4.18 5.62 1.51
N LEU A 138 -3.87 4.76 0.54
CA LEU A 138 -4.27 4.95 -0.86
C LEU A 138 -5.67 4.35 -1.05
N PRO A 139 -6.64 5.10 -1.60
CA PRO A 139 -7.94 4.54 -1.98
C PRO A 139 -7.79 3.41 -3.01
N VAL A 140 -8.84 2.59 -3.17
CA VAL A 140 -8.89 1.61 -4.26
C VAL A 140 -8.75 2.35 -5.59
N ILE A 141 -7.70 2.01 -6.34
CA ILE A 141 -7.36 2.62 -7.61
C ILE A 141 -8.21 2.01 -8.75
N PRO A 142 -8.26 2.67 -9.94
CA PRO A 142 -8.90 2.08 -11.11
C PRO A 142 -8.36 0.67 -11.39
N ASN A 143 -9.27 -0.23 -11.78
CA ASN A 143 -8.97 -1.63 -12.10
C ASN A 143 -10.02 -2.15 -13.11
N VAL A 144 -9.64 -3.17 -13.87
CA VAL A 144 -10.43 -3.66 -15.01
C VAL A 144 -11.79 -4.21 -14.59
N ARG A 145 -11.87 -4.85 -13.44
CA ARG A 145 -13.14 -5.37 -12.93
C ARG A 145 -14.14 -4.25 -12.67
N ALA A 146 -13.70 -3.10 -12.15
CA ALA A 146 -14.56 -1.94 -11.98
C ALA A 146 -14.98 -1.27 -13.31
N GLU A 147 -14.22 -1.44 -14.39
CA GLU A 147 -14.65 -1.01 -15.72
C GLU A 147 -15.72 -1.95 -16.32
N GLU A 148 -15.61 -3.24 -16.06
CA GLU A 148 -16.47 -4.28 -16.65
C GLU A 148 -17.73 -4.59 -15.83
N GLU A 149 -17.68 -4.43 -14.51
CA GLU A 149 -18.75 -4.79 -13.58
C GLU A 149 -19.28 -3.55 -12.82
N PRO A 150 -20.37 -2.90 -13.29
CA PRO A 150 -20.93 -1.71 -12.64
C PRO A 150 -21.28 -1.89 -11.15
N PRO A 151 -21.81 -3.03 -10.68
CA PRO A 151 -22.04 -3.24 -9.24
C PRO A 151 -20.75 -3.22 -8.41
N PHE A 152 -19.67 -3.82 -8.92
CA PHE A 152 -18.38 -3.81 -8.25
C PHE A 152 -17.76 -2.41 -8.26
N ALA A 153 -17.91 -1.66 -9.36
CA ALA A 153 -17.51 -0.26 -9.44
C ALA A 153 -18.21 0.60 -8.39
N ALA A 154 -19.51 0.37 -8.17
CA ALA A 154 -20.29 1.07 -7.15
C ALA A 154 -19.81 0.74 -5.72
N GLU A 155 -19.45 -0.51 -5.44
CA GLU A 155 -18.84 -0.89 -4.15
C GLU A 155 -17.47 -0.22 -3.95
N CYS A 156 -16.62 -0.16 -4.98
CA CYS A 156 -15.34 0.55 -4.92
C CYS A 156 -15.53 2.04 -4.64
N ALA A 157 -16.45 2.70 -5.35
CA ALA A 157 -16.75 4.11 -5.16
C ALA A 157 -17.26 4.39 -3.74
N ARG A 158 -18.25 3.61 -3.28
CA ARG A 158 -18.81 3.72 -1.93
C ARG A 158 -17.75 3.47 -0.86
N PHE A 159 -16.91 2.44 -1.03
CA PHE A 159 -15.83 2.18 -0.10
C PHE A 159 -14.84 3.33 -0.03
N ASN A 160 -14.41 3.90 -1.17
CA ASN A 160 -13.50 5.04 -1.18
C ASN A 160 -14.09 6.27 -0.47
N GLU A 161 -15.40 6.51 -0.57
CA GLU A 161 -16.10 7.53 0.23
C GLU A 161 -16.08 7.22 1.74
N LEU A 162 -16.36 5.97 2.13
CA LEU A 162 -16.32 5.53 3.52
C LEU A 162 -14.91 5.58 4.10
N LEU A 163 -13.89 5.25 3.30
CA LEU A 163 -12.49 5.34 3.66
C LEU A 163 -12.10 6.79 3.92
N ALA A 164 -12.49 7.73 3.05
CA ALA A 164 -12.26 9.15 3.25
C ALA A 164 -12.90 9.67 4.54
N LYS A 165 -14.16 9.30 4.80
CA LYS A 165 -14.86 9.62 6.06
C LYS A 165 -14.13 9.03 7.26
N THR A 166 -13.74 7.76 7.18
CA THR A 166 -13.04 7.06 8.29
C THR A 166 -11.69 7.69 8.60
N VAL A 167 -10.92 8.07 7.58
CA VAL A 167 -9.65 8.79 7.77
C VAL A 167 -9.90 10.14 8.45
N ALA A 168 -10.89 10.91 8.01
CA ALA A 168 -11.23 12.19 8.62
C ALA A 168 -11.74 12.05 10.07
N ASP A 169 -12.58 11.04 10.35
CA ASP A 169 -13.15 10.79 11.67
C ASP A 169 -12.09 10.37 12.70
N LEU A 170 -11.07 9.62 12.25
CA LEU A 170 -10.07 9.02 13.13
C LEU A 170 -8.76 9.79 13.18
N ASP A 171 -8.54 10.77 12.29
CA ASP A 171 -7.31 11.57 12.29
C ASP A 171 -7.13 12.32 13.61
N GLU A 172 -5.91 12.28 14.14
CA GLU A 172 -5.57 12.97 15.38
C GLU A 172 -4.08 13.36 15.40
N PRO A 173 -3.70 14.48 16.05
CA PRO A 173 -2.32 14.98 16.04
C PRO A 173 -1.27 13.99 16.56
N GLY A 174 -1.65 13.09 17.47
CA GLY A 174 -0.74 12.09 18.04
C GLY A 174 -0.40 10.94 17.08
N SER A 175 -1.31 10.59 16.18
CA SER A 175 -1.21 9.47 15.24
C SER A 175 -1.91 9.84 13.92
N PRO A 176 -1.32 10.76 13.13
CA PRO A 176 -2.01 11.34 11.98
C PRO A 176 -2.30 10.31 10.89
N LEU A 177 -3.45 10.47 10.25
CA LEU A 177 -3.92 9.69 9.11
C LEU A 177 -4.05 10.60 7.89
N LEU A 178 -3.58 10.10 6.75
CA LEU A 178 -3.73 10.77 5.46
C LEU A 178 -4.41 9.87 4.46
N LEU A 179 -5.33 10.44 3.70
CA LEU A 179 -5.82 9.84 2.48
C LEU A 179 -4.95 10.36 1.32
N ALA A 180 -4.20 9.47 0.68
CA ALA A 180 -3.45 9.83 -0.52
C ALA A 180 -4.43 10.12 -1.67
N SER A 181 -4.09 11.09 -2.52
CA SER A 181 -4.83 11.30 -3.76
C SER A 181 -4.54 10.14 -4.72
N PRO A 182 -5.57 9.49 -5.30
CA PRO A 182 -5.35 8.53 -6.38
C PRO A 182 -4.58 9.18 -7.53
N PRO A 183 -3.74 8.44 -8.27
CA PRO A 183 -3.04 8.99 -9.42
C PRO A 183 -4.05 9.54 -10.46
N LYS A 184 -3.96 10.83 -10.80
CA LYS A 184 -4.95 11.53 -11.65
C LYS A 184 -5.12 10.97 -13.08
N ALA A 185 -4.14 10.22 -13.57
CA ALA A 185 -4.13 9.67 -14.92
C ALA A 185 -3.66 8.21 -14.90
N TYR A 186 -4.31 7.38 -14.09
CA TYR A 186 -4.06 5.94 -14.06
C TYR A 186 -4.83 5.26 -15.19
N ASP A 187 -4.11 4.86 -16.24
CA ASP A 187 -4.66 4.22 -17.45
C ASP A 187 -4.36 2.73 -17.36
N LEU A 188 -5.41 1.90 -17.30
CA LEU A 188 -5.25 0.47 -17.10
C LEU A 188 -4.42 -0.20 -18.19
N ARG A 189 -4.53 0.26 -19.44
CA ARG A 189 -3.88 -0.39 -20.59
C ARG A 189 -2.38 -0.16 -20.60
N THR A 190 -1.91 0.94 -19.99
CA THR A 190 -0.50 1.33 -20.01
C THR A 190 0.17 1.22 -18.65
N ASP A 191 -0.58 1.40 -17.56
CA ASP A 191 -0.07 1.36 -16.18
C ASP A 191 -0.21 0.01 -15.51
N THR A 192 -0.89 -0.96 -16.13
CA THR A 192 -1.01 -2.32 -15.63
C THR A 192 -0.63 -3.34 -16.69
N TYR A 193 -0.26 -4.54 -16.29
CA TYR A 193 0.03 -5.63 -17.25
C TYR A 193 -1.19 -6.52 -17.53
N ASP A 194 -2.23 -6.48 -16.71
CA ASP A 194 -3.44 -7.31 -16.85
C ASP A 194 -4.75 -6.56 -16.56
N GLY A 195 -4.71 -5.23 -16.47
CA GLY A 195 -5.85 -4.41 -16.07
C GLY A 195 -5.96 -4.16 -14.56
N THR A 196 -5.16 -4.84 -13.73
CA THR A 196 -5.24 -4.76 -12.26
C THR A 196 -3.88 -4.50 -11.61
N HIS A 197 -2.85 -5.27 -11.97
CA HIS A 197 -1.56 -5.22 -11.31
C HIS A 197 -0.64 -4.18 -11.96
N PRO A 198 -0.02 -3.28 -11.17
CA PRO A 198 0.82 -2.21 -11.71
C PRO A 198 1.98 -2.75 -12.55
N GLY A 199 2.09 -2.27 -13.79
CA GLY A 199 3.31 -2.35 -14.59
C GLY A 199 4.25 -1.17 -14.26
N PRO A 200 5.40 -1.05 -14.93
CA PRO A 200 6.44 -0.08 -14.56
C PRO A 200 5.95 1.38 -14.41
N SER A 201 5.10 1.87 -15.31
CA SER A 201 4.56 3.25 -15.18
C SER A 201 3.54 3.38 -14.05
N GLY A 202 2.71 2.35 -13.82
CA GLY A 202 1.77 2.31 -12.70
C GLY A 202 2.50 2.29 -11.36
N GLU A 203 3.57 1.50 -11.22
CA GLU A 203 4.42 1.46 -10.03
C GLU A 203 4.93 2.85 -9.64
N HIS A 204 5.41 3.63 -10.61
CA HIS A 204 5.84 5.01 -10.39
C HIS A 204 4.69 5.90 -9.92
N LYS A 205 3.50 5.76 -10.52
CA LYS A 205 2.31 6.54 -10.14
C LYS A 205 1.84 6.24 -8.71
N LEU A 206 1.88 4.97 -8.29
CA LEU A 206 1.55 4.57 -6.92
C LEU A 206 2.57 5.13 -5.92
N ALA A 207 3.87 4.99 -6.21
CA ALA A 207 4.93 5.56 -5.36
C ALA A 207 4.83 7.09 -5.28
N ALA A 208 4.54 7.76 -6.40
CA ALA A 208 4.33 9.20 -6.44
C ALA A 208 3.15 9.66 -5.59
N ALA A 209 2.05 8.90 -5.54
CA ALA A 209 0.90 9.23 -4.70
C ALA A 209 1.25 9.23 -3.21
N PHE A 210 1.96 8.18 -2.74
CA PHE A 210 2.43 8.12 -1.36
C PHE A 210 3.47 9.20 -1.05
N ALA A 211 4.50 9.35 -1.87
CA ALA A 211 5.53 10.39 -1.72
C ALA A 211 4.93 11.80 -1.66
N THR A 212 3.97 12.10 -2.54
CA THR A 212 3.26 13.39 -2.57
C THR A 212 2.52 13.65 -1.26
N ALA A 213 1.78 12.65 -0.75
CA ALA A 213 1.07 12.77 0.53
C ALA A 213 2.03 13.02 1.70
N LEU A 214 3.12 12.25 1.78
CA LEU A 214 4.16 12.42 2.81
C LEU A 214 4.79 13.82 2.76
N HIS A 215 5.11 14.30 1.56
CA HIS A 215 5.76 15.58 1.38
C HIS A 215 4.84 16.75 1.71
N GLN A 216 3.63 16.77 1.15
CA GLN A 216 2.72 17.90 1.30
C GLN A 216 2.19 18.05 2.73
N ALA A 217 1.90 16.94 3.41
CA ALA A 217 1.30 16.99 4.73
C ALA A 217 2.34 17.00 5.86
N TRP A 218 3.46 16.29 5.71
CA TRP A 218 4.44 16.10 6.78
C TRP A 218 5.84 16.65 6.46
N GLY A 219 6.05 17.22 5.27
CA GLY A 219 7.37 17.70 4.84
C GLY A 219 8.38 16.58 4.64
N LEU A 220 7.94 15.33 4.52
CA LEU A 220 8.81 14.15 4.43
C LEU A 220 9.06 13.74 2.98
N GLY A 221 10.32 13.43 2.66
CA GLY A 221 10.68 12.80 1.38
C GLY A 221 10.74 13.73 0.17
N GLY A 222 10.37 15.01 0.27
CA GLY A 222 10.44 15.94 -0.87
C GLY A 222 9.50 15.56 -2.04
N PRO A 223 9.47 16.36 -3.12
CA PRO A 223 8.69 16.02 -4.32
C PRO A 223 9.15 14.71 -4.96
N TYR A 224 8.20 13.90 -5.42
CA TYR A 224 8.53 12.67 -6.13
C TYR A 224 9.24 12.97 -7.45
N THR A 225 10.44 12.40 -7.60
CA THR A 225 11.21 12.41 -8.85
C THR A 225 11.50 10.95 -9.19
N PRO A 226 11.04 10.44 -10.35
CA PRO A 226 11.43 9.12 -10.81
C PRO A 226 12.96 9.02 -10.88
N ALA A 227 13.53 8.00 -10.24
CA ALA A 227 14.92 7.67 -10.50
C ALA A 227 15.07 7.23 -11.96
N PRO A 228 16.16 7.64 -12.65
CA PRO A 228 16.42 7.23 -14.02
C PRO A 228 16.64 5.72 -14.17
#